data_AF-A0A2V6IVV8-F1
#
_entry.id   AF-A0A2V6IVV8-F1
#
_cell.length_a   1.000
_cell.length_b   1.000
_cell.length_c   1.000
_cell.angle_alpha   90.00
_cell.angle_beta   90.00
_cell.angle_gamma   90.00
#
_symmetry.space_group_name_H-M   'P 1'
#
loop_
_entity.id
_entity.type
_entity.pdbx_description
1 polymer ?
#
loop_
_entity_poly.entity_id
_entity_poly.type
_entity_poly.pdbx_seq_one_letter_code
_entity_poly.pdbx_strand_id
1 'polypeptide(L)'
;MKTDEPNNLTTIFPNIVSVALAGLKQRLRQDYERAYPDLREIVHLVLDEEESKAWELSSFPHLLLPDLVEAHIAKLNLQPAETRHEETFAPQDFTETDNCEPAFALCA
;
A
#
# COMPACT_ATOMS: atom_id res chain seq x y z
N MET A 1 -2.82 -7.18 38.61
CA MET A 1 -3.52 -7.12 37.32
C MET A 1 -3.86 -5.69 37.00
N LYS A 2 -3.23 -5.12 35.96
CA LYS A 2 -3.79 -4.03 35.15
C LYS A 2 -2.87 -3.82 33.94
N THR A 3 -3.24 -4.43 32.81
CA THR A 3 -2.70 -4.16 31.48
C THR A 3 -3.45 -2.94 30.93
N ASP A 4 -2.94 -1.75 31.21
CA ASP A 4 -3.35 -0.51 30.56
C ASP A 4 -2.31 -0.21 29.46
N GLU A 5 -2.51 -0.70 28.23
CA GLU A 5 -1.94 -0.13 26.99
C GLU A 5 -2.56 -0.77 25.71
N PRO A 6 -3.85 -0.55 25.38
CA PRO A 6 -4.37 -0.80 24.04
C PRO A 6 -4.52 0.46 23.18
N ASN A 7 -4.14 1.66 23.68
CA ASN A 7 -4.59 2.92 23.08
C ASN A 7 -3.60 3.61 22.13
N ASN A 8 -2.32 3.17 22.08
CA ASN A 8 -1.32 3.75 21.18
C ASN A 8 -1.26 3.08 19.79
N LEU A 9 -1.65 1.81 19.67
CA LEU A 9 -1.65 1.11 18.38
C LEU A 9 -2.81 1.53 17.46
N THR A 10 -3.94 1.94 18.05
CA THR A 10 -5.16 2.35 17.34
C THR A 10 -4.99 3.63 16.52
N THR A 11 -4.07 4.53 16.90
CA THR A 11 -3.73 5.76 16.14
C THR A 11 -2.57 5.57 15.17
N ILE A 12 -1.71 4.57 15.38
CA ILE A 12 -0.58 4.28 14.49
C ILE A 12 -1.08 3.69 13.16
N PHE A 13 -2.09 2.81 13.21
CA PHE A 13 -2.53 2.08 12.03
C PHE A 13 -3.12 2.98 10.91
N PRO A 14 -4.02 3.95 11.18
CA PRO A 14 -4.49 4.87 10.15
C PRO A 14 -3.36 5.75 9.57
N ASN A 15 -2.37 6.08 10.39
CA ASN A 15 -1.22 6.88 9.96
C ASN A 15 -0.33 6.09 8.99
N ILE A 16 -0.03 4.82 9.30
CA ILE A 16 0.72 3.93 8.40
C ILE A 16 0.01 3.79 7.04
N VAL A 17 -1.30 3.58 7.04
CA VAL A 17 -2.09 3.47 5.80
C VAL A 17 -2.02 4.77 4.98
N SER A 18 -2.09 5.92 5.64
CA SER A 18 -2.00 7.23 5.00
C SER A 18 -0.63 7.47 4.37
N VAL A 19 0.45 7.13 5.09
CA VAL A 19 1.83 7.25 4.58
C VAL A 19 2.07 6.29 3.41
N ALA A 20 1.62 5.04 3.51
CA ALA A 20 1.73 4.06 2.44
C ALA A 20 0.98 4.50 1.18
N LEU A 21 -0.23 5.05 1.36
CA LEU A 21 -1.04 5.56 0.25
C LEU A 21 -0.38 6.76 -0.43
N ALA A 22 0.15 7.72 0.35
CA ALA A 22 0.85 8.88 -0.21
C ALA A 22 2.08 8.46 -1.02
N GLY A 23 2.87 7.51 -0.52
CA GLY A 23 4.02 6.95 -1.22
C GLY A 23 3.62 6.24 -2.52
N LEU A 24 2.59 5.39 -2.46
CA LEU A 24 2.06 4.69 -3.62
C LEU A 24 1.57 5.66 -4.70
N LYS A 25 0.79 6.68 -4.31
CA LYS A 25 0.26 7.68 -5.22
C LYS A 25 1.37 8.48 -5.90
N GLN A 26 2.40 8.87 -5.16
CA GLN A 26 3.55 9.57 -5.72
C GLN A 26 4.27 8.71 -6.78
N ARG A 27 4.43 7.40 -6.52
CA ARG A 27 5.02 6.46 -7.48
C ARG A 27 4.18 6.35 -8.74
N LEU A 28 2.87 6.10 -8.60
CA LEU A 28 1.95 6.01 -9.73
C LEU A 28 1.97 7.28 -10.57
N ARG A 29 1.97 8.47 -9.94
CA ARG A 29 2.12 9.75 -10.65
C ARG A 29 3.39 9.78 -11.50
N GLN A 30 4.54 9.42 -10.93
CA GLN A 30 5.81 9.45 -11.65
C GLN A 30 5.84 8.47 -12.83
N ASP A 31 5.30 7.27 -12.66
CA ASP A 31 5.30 6.23 -13.69
C ASP A 31 4.38 6.63 -14.86
N TYR A 32 3.17 7.11 -14.56
CA TYR A 32 2.23 7.54 -15.61
C TYR A 32 2.60 8.88 -16.24
N GLU A 33 3.18 9.84 -15.52
CA GLU A 33 3.72 11.07 -16.12
C GLU A 33 4.88 10.78 -17.07
N ARG A 34 5.71 9.77 -16.76
CA ARG A 34 6.80 9.34 -17.64
C ARG A 34 6.26 8.66 -18.89
N ALA A 35 5.22 7.83 -18.76
CA ALA A 35 4.58 7.15 -19.89
C ALA A 35 3.79 8.13 -20.77
N TYR A 36 3.12 9.11 -20.18
CA TYR A 36 2.21 10.04 -20.84
C TYR A 36 2.44 11.48 -20.39
N PRO A 37 3.54 12.13 -20.82
CA PRO A 37 3.88 13.49 -20.40
C PRO A 37 2.81 14.52 -20.80
N ASP A 38 2.15 14.30 -21.94
CA ASP A 38 1.10 15.17 -22.47
C ASP A 38 -0.24 15.03 -21.72
N LEU A 39 -0.40 13.97 -20.90
CA LEU A 39 -1.63 13.66 -20.17
C LEU A 39 -1.49 13.85 -18.66
N ARG A 40 -0.47 14.60 -18.21
CA ARG A 40 -0.19 14.85 -16.78
C ARG A 40 -1.44 15.25 -15.98
N GLU A 41 -2.21 16.21 -16.49
CA GLU A 41 -3.42 16.70 -15.83
C GLU A 41 -4.50 15.62 -15.70
N ILE A 42 -4.67 14.81 -16.74
CA ILE A 42 -5.60 13.67 -16.74
C ILE A 42 -5.12 12.59 -15.77
N VAL A 43 -3.83 12.28 -15.77
CA VAL A 43 -3.22 11.32 -14.83
C VAL A 43 -3.45 11.77 -13.39
N HIS A 44 -3.29 13.06 -13.09
CA HIS A 44 -3.54 13.59 -11.75
C HIS A 44 -5.01 13.47 -11.37
N LEU A 45 -5.91 13.82 -12.28
CA LEU A 45 -7.35 13.72 -12.06
C LEU A 45 -7.79 12.27 -11.80
N VAL A 46 -7.36 11.33 -12.63
CA VAL A 46 -7.67 9.90 -12.49
C VAL A 46 -7.15 9.36 -11.15
N LEU A 47 -5.94 9.73 -10.76
CA LEU A 47 -5.36 9.28 -9.49
C LEU A 47 -6.10 9.84 -8.27
N ASP A 48 -6.59 11.06 -8.35
CA ASP A 48 -7.38 11.67 -7.27
C ASP A 48 -8.79 11.06 -7.20
N GLU A 49 -9.43 10.81 -8.36
CA GLU A 49 -10.74 10.17 -8.45
C GLU A 49 -10.71 8.72 -7.94
N GLU A 50 -9.77 7.91 -8.43
CA GLU A 50 -9.68 6.51 -8.02
C GLU A 50 -9.18 6.36 -6.57
N GLU A 51 -8.43 7.33 -6.02
CA GLU A 51 -8.15 7.36 -4.57
C GLU A 51 -9.43 7.52 -3.75
N SER A 52 -10.27 8.50 -4.10
CA SER A 52 -11.55 8.72 -3.39
C SER A 52 -12.39 7.45 -3.39
N LYS A 53 -12.45 6.78 -4.55
CA LYS A 53 -13.18 5.53 -4.71
C LYS A 53 -12.55 4.36 -3.96
N ALA A 54 -11.22 4.28 -3.89
CA ALA A 54 -10.53 3.27 -3.11
C ALA A 54 -10.87 3.39 -1.61
N TRP A 55 -10.99 4.63 -1.11
CA TRP A 55 -11.45 4.91 0.26
C TRP A 55 -12.91 4.53 0.51
N GLU A 56 -13.77 4.68 -0.50
CA GLU A 56 -15.19 4.26 -0.41
C GLU A 56 -15.34 2.73 -0.39
N LEU A 57 -14.48 2.02 -1.12
CA LEU A 57 -14.56 0.57 -1.28
C LEU A 57 -13.86 -0.21 -0.17
N SER A 58 -12.83 0.36 0.47
CA SER A 58 -12.03 -0.34 1.47
C SER A 58 -11.38 0.60 2.47
N SER A 59 -11.20 0.10 3.70
CA SER A 59 -10.34 0.75 4.69
C SER A 59 -8.84 0.67 4.34
N PHE A 60 -8.49 -0.08 3.28
CA PHE A 60 -7.15 -0.27 2.75
C PHE A 60 -7.06 0.18 1.29
N PRO A 61 -7.15 1.49 1.03
CA PRO A 61 -7.18 2.03 -0.33
C PRO A 61 -5.91 1.70 -1.13
N HIS A 62 -4.75 1.59 -0.47
CA HIS A 62 -3.48 1.29 -1.13
C HIS A 62 -3.41 -0.11 -1.77
N LEU A 63 -4.30 -1.04 -1.39
CA LEU A 63 -4.39 -2.36 -2.02
C LEU A 63 -5.22 -2.34 -3.30
N LEU A 64 -6.18 -1.42 -3.40
CA LEU A 64 -7.11 -1.34 -4.52
C LEU A 64 -6.73 -0.26 -5.54
N LEU A 65 -6.05 0.79 -5.08
CA LEU A 65 -5.72 1.96 -5.91
C LEU A 65 -4.98 1.59 -7.20
N PRO A 66 -3.95 0.71 -7.22
CA PRO A 66 -3.27 0.36 -8.46
C PRO A 66 -4.22 -0.24 -9.49
N ASP A 67 -5.01 -1.24 -9.09
CA ASP A 67 -5.96 -1.93 -9.97
C ASP A 67 -7.04 -0.98 -10.51
N LEU A 68 -7.54 -0.08 -9.66
CA LEU A 68 -8.53 0.93 -10.02
C LEU A 68 -7.99 1.91 -11.05
N VAL A 69 -6.76 2.38 -10.85
CA VAL A 69 -6.06 3.27 -11.78
C VAL A 69 -5.82 2.57 -13.10
N GLU A 70 -5.32 1.34 -13.10
CA GLU A 70 -5.12 0.57 -14.33
C GLU A 70 -6.42 0.37 -15.11
N ALA A 71 -7.49 0.01 -14.41
CA ALA A 71 -8.81 -0.15 -15.03
C ALA A 71 -9.32 1.18 -15.62
N HIS A 72 -9.05 2.31 -14.98
CA HIS A 72 -9.42 3.63 -15.50
C HIS A 72 -8.57 4.01 -16.72
N ILE A 73 -7.25 3.84 -16.65
CA ILE A 73 -6.32 4.10 -17.75
C ILE A 73 -6.67 3.24 -18.98
N ALA A 74 -7.02 1.97 -18.78
CA ALA A 74 -7.49 1.11 -19.85
C ALA A 74 -8.78 1.64 -20.52
N LYS A 75 -9.71 2.23 -19.76
CA LYS A 75 -10.91 2.90 -20.32
C LYS A 75 -10.57 4.13 -21.15
N LEU A 76 -9.46 4.80 -20.85
CA LEU A 76 -8.93 5.91 -21.65
C LEU A 76 -8.20 5.43 -22.92
N ASN A 77 -8.23 4.12 -23.22
CA ASN A 77 -7.47 3.48 -24.30
C ASN A 77 -5.96 3.67 -24.21
N LEU A 78 -5.46 3.93 -22.98
CA LEU A 78 -4.05 4.02 -22.69
C LEU A 78 -3.55 2.65 -22.21
N GLN A 79 -2.26 2.39 -22.43
CA GLN A 79 -1.62 1.22 -21.84
C GLN A 79 -1.32 1.51 -20.37
N PRO A 80 -1.43 0.50 -19.49
CA PRO A 80 -0.86 0.59 -18.16
C PRO A 80 0.61 0.98 -18.28
N ALA A 81 1.06 1.96 -17.47
CA ALA A 81 2.48 2.19 -17.37
C ALA A 81 3.12 0.90 -16.83
N GLU A 82 4.37 0.60 -17.22
CA GLU A 82 5.18 -0.38 -16.49
C GLU A 82 5.48 0.20 -15.09
N THR A 83 4.47 0.22 -14.25
CA THR A 83 4.62 0.34 -12.83
C THR A 83 5.39 -0.92 -12.46
N ARG A 84 6.63 -0.73 -12.02
CA ARG A 84 7.32 -1.78 -11.28
C ARG A 84 6.46 -1.97 -10.05
N HIS A 85 5.44 -2.81 -10.10
CA HIS A 85 4.88 -3.40 -8.91
C HIS A 85 6.03 -4.27 -8.41
N GLU A 86 7.00 -3.64 -7.73
CA GLU A 86 7.93 -4.34 -6.88
C GLU A 86 7.05 -5.21 -6.04
N GLU A 87 7.15 -6.50 -6.32
CA GLU A 87 6.61 -7.62 -5.59
C GLU A 87 6.10 -7.22 -4.21
N THR A 88 4.89 -6.64 -4.13
CA THR A 88 4.27 -6.28 -2.84
C THR A 88 3.91 -7.56 -2.07
N PHE A 89 4.12 -8.72 -2.71
CA PHE A 89 4.05 -10.07 -2.17
C PHE A 89 5.38 -10.82 -2.24
N ALA A 90 6.52 -10.16 -2.49
CA ALA A 90 7.77 -10.78 -2.07
C ALA A 90 7.63 -10.98 -0.55
N PRO A 91 7.81 -12.21 -0.04
CA PRO A 91 7.92 -12.40 1.40
C PRO A 91 9.01 -11.42 1.82
N GLN A 92 8.65 -10.39 2.59
CA GLN A 92 9.66 -9.80 3.44
C GLN A 92 10.18 -11.00 4.22
N ASP A 93 11.45 -11.33 4.01
CA ASP A 93 12.15 -12.28 4.86
C ASP A 93 11.98 -11.73 6.28
N PHE A 94 10.91 -12.18 6.94
CA PHE A 94 10.81 -12.17 8.37
C PHE A 94 12.00 -13.01 8.75
N THR A 95 13.12 -12.35 9.04
CA THR A 95 14.22 -13.00 9.74
C THR A 95 13.57 -13.60 10.97
N GLU A 96 13.35 -14.91 10.88
CA GLU A 96 12.93 -15.77 11.95
C GLU A 96 13.83 -15.41 13.11
N THR A 97 13.30 -14.62 14.05
CA THR A 97 14.02 -14.40 15.28
C THR A 97 13.95 -15.75 15.96
N ASP A 98 15.05 -16.49 15.85
CA ASP A 98 15.33 -17.71 16.56
C ASP A 98 15.37 -17.43 18.07
N ASN A 99 14.20 -17.12 18.62
CA ASN A 99 13.91 -17.14 20.03
C ASN A 99 13.14 -18.44 20.32
N CYS A 100 13.62 -19.56 19.79
CA CYS A 100 13.39 -20.83 20.44
C CYS A 100 14.29 -20.86 21.68
N GLU A 101 13.85 -20.27 22.79
CA GLU A 101 14.44 -20.62 24.09
C GLU A 101 14.17 -22.10 24.32
N PRO A 102 15.21 -22.96 24.44
CA PRO A 102 14.99 -24.33 24.85
C PRO A 102 14.56 -24.30 26.31
N ALA A 103 13.30 -24.64 26.57
CA ALA A 103 12.85 -24.94 27.92
C ALA A 103 13.63 -26.16 28.41
N PHE A 104 14.76 -25.93 29.10
CA PHE A 104 15.44 -26.98 29.84
C PHE A 104 14.49 -27.45 30.93
N ALA A 105 13.82 -28.58 30.68
CA ALA A 105 13.10 -29.32 31.69
C ALA A 105 14.12 -29.84 32.72
N LEU A 106 14.30 -29.07 33.79
CA LEU A 106 14.88 -29.56 35.04
C LEU A 106 13.86 -30.48 35.70
N CYS A 107 13.91 -31.77 35.40
CA CYS A 107 13.29 -32.78 36.24
C CYS A 107 14.29 -33.16 37.35
N ALA A 108 13.91 -32.87 38.59
CA ALA A 108 14.52 -33.41 39.81
C ALA A 108 13.53 -34.38 40.47
#